data_AF-A0A819SY59-F1
#
_entry.id   AF-A0A819SY59-F1
#
_cell.length_a   1.000
_cell.length_b   1.000
_cell.length_c   1.000
_cell.angle_alpha   90.00
_cell.angle_beta   90.00
_cell.angle_gamma   90.00
#
_symmetry.space_group_name_H-M   'P 1'
#
loop_
_entity.id
_entity.type
_entity.pdbx_description
1 polymer ?
#
loop_
_entity_poly.entity_id
_entity_poly.type
_entity_poly.pdbx_seq_one_letter_code
_entity_poly.pdbx_strand_id
1 'polypeptide(L)'
;MTLSMAKICDKIFHVFTDLTTFVLNESWYKTRVQLTFDNPFFPNIRCSTLLKLIINVVSFDDCLYLLDGRYDQLHTFHVDLFDISFPDEAINQDHLPNLKCFSLSCERETSDYEIAILPFLYRMSNLEELGLYLTGSLRNRFIDGKHLKTKILNHMPRLNQFTFYIESFHHVRNGISLPSTEDIQKTFIDFPNNNIVSYVDVFPYIERNQCHIYSYPSLTRYYTDVSNSFPGGLFEHVRAVSLFDVRPFEHEFFLRIQKSFPFMEELSLDNCTAQNRKQSYRSNSDNRNLSLIKYTSLCKLFIVGVHDDYVEEFLLDTKTYLQNNLILSVSYESLQRVTHNFIRDATRTNCGKISKLYCYDRKKRCNSLEEYFPNAKICY
;
A
#
# COMPACT_ATOMS: atom_id res chain seq x y z
N MET A 1 -31.71 4.35 0.21
CA MET A 1 -31.24 5.05 1.41
C MET A 1 -30.07 4.29 1.99
N THR A 2 -28.85 4.79 1.80
CA THR A 2 -27.66 4.41 2.57
C THR A 2 -27.79 5.08 3.94
N LEU A 3 -27.72 4.32 5.03
CA LEU A 3 -27.47 4.92 6.35
C LEU A 3 -26.03 5.43 6.35
N SER A 4 -25.79 6.65 6.83
CA SER A 4 -24.42 7.12 7.08
C SER A 4 -23.78 6.29 8.18
N MET A 5 -22.46 6.13 8.14
CA MET A 5 -21.68 5.35 9.10
C MET A 5 -21.96 5.78 10.55
N ALA A 6 -22.07 7.08 10.78
CA ALA A 6 -22.46 7.68 12.06
C ALA A 6 -23.74 7.06 12.64
N LYS A 7 -24.78 6.85 11.81
CA LYS A 7 -26.06 6.26 12.27
C LYS A 7 -25.95 4.79 12.65
N ILE A 8 -25.00 4.05 12.07
CA ILE A 8 -24.75 2.65 12.42
C ILE A 8 -24.05 2.58 13.77
N CYS A 9 -23.00 3.38 13.95
CA CYS A 9 -22.26 3.47 15.20
C CYS A 9 -23.16 3.89 16.38
N ASP A 10 -23.99 4.92 16.21
CA ASP A 10 -24.91 5.39 17.28
C ASP A 10 -25.86 4.29 17.74
N LYS A 11 -26.37 3.48 16.81
CA LYS A 11 -27.25 2.36 17.12
C LYS A 11 -26.51 1.23 17.85
N ILE A 12 -25.27 0.92 17.46
CA ILE A 12 -24.47 -0.13 18.10
C ILE A 12 -24.12 0.29 19.55
N PHE A 13 -23.68 1.53 19.76
CA PHE A 13 -23.31 2.01 21.09
C PHE A 13 -24.52 2.22 22.01
N HIS A 14 -25.72 2.41 21.46
CA HIS A 14 -26.96 2.35 22.25
C HIS A 14 -27.25 0.93 22.78
N VAL A 15 -26.85 -0.12 22.04
CA VAL A 15 -27.14 -1.52 22.40
C VAL A 15 -26.06 -2.12 23.31
N PHE A 16 -24.81 -1.72 23.14
CA PHE A 16 -23.67 -2.30 23.87
C PHE A 16 -22.96 -1.25 24.73
N THR A 17 -23.34 -1.15 25.99
CA THR A 17 -22.80 -0.15 26.95
C THR A 17 -21.47 -0.55 27.60
N ASP A 18 -21.10 -1.83 27.53
CA ASP A 18 -19.88 -2.39 28.16
C ASP A 18 -18.82 -2.82 27.13
N LEU A 19 -18.87 -2.24 25.94
CA LEU A 19 -17.99 -2.62 24.83
C LEU A 19 -16.59 -2.01 25.02
N THR A 20 -15.58 -2.84 25.25
CA THR A 20 -14.18 -2.37 25.45
C THR A 20 -13.39 -2.27 24.14
N THR A 21 -13.73 -3.09 23.14
CA THR A 21 -13.10 -3.10 21.81
C THR A 21 -14.16 -3.13 20.71
N PHE A 22 -14.03 -2.25 19.73
CA PHE A 22 -14.87 -2.24 18.53
C PHE A 22 -14.02 -2.32 17.26
N VAL A 23 -14.40 -3.21 16.34
CA VAL A 23 -13.77 -3.34 15.02
C VAL A 23 -14.84 -3.15 13.96
N LEU A 24 -14.64 -2.16 13.10
CA LEU A 24 -15.55 -1.82 12.02
C LEU A 24 -14.83 -2.00 10.68
N ASN A 25 -15.33 -2.91 9.86
CA ASN A 25 -14.78 -3.20 8.54
C ASN A 25 -15.80 -2.82 7.46
N GLU A 26 -15.60 -1.67 6.81
CA GLU A 26 -16.37 -1.33 5.63
C GLU A 26 -15.72 -1.98 4.41
N SER A 27 -16.16 -3.19 4.07
CA SER A 27 -15.69 -3.84 2.85
C SER A 27 -16.34 -3.20 1.63
N TRP A 28 -15.52 -2.82 0.64
CA TRP A 28 -15.97 -2.48 -0.72
C TRP A 28 -16.50 -3.72 -1.45
N TYR A 29 -17.57 -4.33 -0.96
CA TYR A 29 -18.47 -5.23 -1.70
C TYR A 29 -19.81 -5.25 -0.96
N LYS A 30 -20.73 -4.40 -1.42
CA LYS A 30 -22.18 -4.67 -1.48
C LYS A 30 -22.74 -5.48 -0.29
N THR A 31 -22.60 -4.99 0.93
CA THR A 31 -23.43 -5.45 2.05
C THR A 31 -24.16 -4.25 2.63
N ARG A 32 -25.40 -4.06 2.15
CA ARG A 32 -26.39 -3.24 2.85
C ARG A 32 -26.56 -3.81 4.26
N VAL A 33 -25.89 -3.24 5.25
CA VAL A 33 -26.33 -3.38 6.64
C VAL A 33 -27.53 -2.43 6.79
N GLN A 34 -28.69 -2.91 6.34
CA GLN A 34 -29.97 -2.24 6.55
C GLN A 34 -30.44 -2.59 7.97
N LEU A 35 -29.87 -1.91 8.97
CA LEU A 35 -30.43 -1.91 10.32
C LEU A 35 -31.64 -0.97 10.36
N THR A 36 -32.78 -1.50 9.94
CA THR A 36 -34.11 -0.90 10.16
C THR A 36 -34.37 -0.80 11.65
N PHE A 37 -34.19 0.42 12.17
CA PHE A 37 -34.81 0.87 13.41
C PHE A 37 -35.24 2.31 13.13
N ASP A 38 -36.54 2.49 13.00
CA ASP A 38 -37.22 3.78 12.90
C ASP A 38 -37.30 4.37 14.32
N ASN A 39 -36.47 5.37 14.61
CA ASN A 39 -36.78 6.27 15.72
C ASN A 39 -36.14 7.64 15.46
N PRO A 40 -36.92 8.73 15.32
CA PRO A 40 -36.40 10.06 14.97
C PRO A 40 -35.97 10.89 16.18
N PHE A 41 -35.61 10.27 17.31
CA PHE A 41 -35.13 10.97 18.50
C PHE A 41 -33.89 10.26 19.04
N PHE A 42 -32.73 10.93 19.01
CA PHE A 42 -31.51 10.41 19.61
C PHE A 42 -30.98 11.40 20.66
N PRO A 43 -30.84 10.97 21.94
CA PRO A 43 -30.12 11.73 22.94
C PRO A 43 -28.60 11.57 22.76
N ASN A 44 -27.83 12.51 23.31
CA ASN A 44 -26.37 12.42 23.50
C ASN A 44 -26.00 11.12 24.24
N ILE A 45 -25.70 10.04 23.53
CA ILE A 45 -25.26 8.77 24.13
C ILE A 45 -23.73 8.78 24.17
N ARG A 46 -23.18 8.87 25.39
CA ARG A 46 -21.76 8.66 25.67
C ARG A 46 -21.52 7.16 25.84
N CYS A 47 -20.66 6.55 25.04
CA CYS A 47 -20.20 5.19 25.30
C CYS A 47 -18.98 5.28 26.21
N SER A 48 -19.21 5.23 27.53
CA SER A 48 -18.20 5.55 28.52
C SER A 48 -17.16 4.44 28.74
N THR A 49 -17.23 3.28 28.08
CA THR A 49 -16.37 2.11 28.39
C THR A 49 -15.46 1.67 27.23
N LEU A 50 -15.59 2.29 26.04
CA LEU A 50 -14.80 1.93 24.87
C LEU A 50 -13.35 2.39 25.03
N LEU A 51 -12.42 1.41 25.07
CA LEU A 51 -10.99 1.66 25.22
C LEU A 51 -10.23 1.59 23.89
N LYS A 52 -10.68 0.72 22.97
CA LYS A 52 -10.03 0.48 21.68
C LYS A 52 -11.02 0.51 20.52
N LEU A 53 -10.66 1.25 19.48
CA LEU A 53 -11.42 1.38 18.24
C LEU A 53 -10.52 1.07 17.03
N ILE A 54 -10.95 0.17 16.15
CA ILE A 54 -10.30 -0.11 14.86
C ILE A 54 -11.32 0.11 13.76
N ILE A 55 -10.98 0.93 12.79
CA ILE A 55 -11.87 1.29 11.68
C ILE A 55 -11.13 1.12 10.37
N ASN A 56 -11.75 0.38 9.47
CA ASN A 56 -11.35 0.26 8.07
C ASN A 56 -12.45 0.91 7.23
N VAL A 57 -12.21 2.13 6.76
CA VAL A 57 -13.21 2.96 6.05
C VAL A 57 -12.67 3.53 4.77
N VAL A 58 -13.61 4.02 3.97
CA VAL A 58 -13.34 4.60 2.66
C VAL A 58 -12.75 5.99 2.76
N SER A 59 -13.30 6.80 3.68
CA SER A 59 -13.02 8.22 3.78
C SER A 59 -12.69 8.63 5.21
N PHE A 60 -11.92 9.70 5.37
CA PHE A 60 -11.54 10.21 6.68
C PHE A 60 -12.72 10.89 7.43
N ASP A 61 -13.74 11.34 6.70
CA ASP A 61 -14.93 11.99 7.25
C ASP A 61 -15.66 11.09 8.23
N ASP A 62 -15.79 9.82 7.84
CA ASP A 62 -16.39 8.79 8.66
C ASP A 62 -15.64 8.60 9.99
N CYS A 63 -14.32 8.86 10.02
CA CYS A 63 -13.54 8.81 11.24
C CYS A 63 -13.76 10.04 12.15
N LEU A 64 -13.77 11.26 11.59
CA LEU A 64 -13.92 12.48 12.37
C LEU A 64 -15.27 12.55 13.08
N TYR A 65 -16.35 12.12 12.41
CA TYR A 65 -17.68 12.06 13.02
C TYR A 65 -17.75 11.13 14.24
N LEU A 66 -16.92 10.10 14.27
CA LEU A 66 -16.89 9.18 15.41
C LEU A 66 -16.19 9.84 16.60
N LEU A 67 -15.21 10.71 16.37
CA LEU A 67 -14.41 11.34 17.42
C LEU A 67 -15.05 12.60 18.05
N ASP A 68 -16.32 12.90 17.79
CA ASP A 68 -17.08 14.07 18.26
C ASP A 68 -17.43 14.02 19.78
N GLY A 69 -16.42 13.82 20.64
CA GLY A 69 -16.56 13.97 22.10
C GLY A 69 -17.34 12.86 22.81
N ARG A 70 -17.67 11.76 22.11
CA ARG A 70 -18.50 10.65 22.64
C ARG A 70 -17.71 9.51 23.30
N TYR A 71 -16.39 9.54 23.19
CA TYR A 71 -15.48 8.48 23.66
C TYR A 71 -14.42 8.99 24.62
N ASP A 72 -14.84 9.58 25.73
CA ASP A 72 -13.95 10.15 26.76
C ASP A 72 -12.94 9.14 27.32
N GLN A 73 -13.17 7.81 27.19
CA GLN A 73 -12.24 6.77 27.68
C GLN A 73 -11.43 6.07 26.57
N LEU A 74 -11.52 6.54 25.33
CA LEU A 74 -10.79 5.93 24.22
C LEU A 74 -9.28 6.14 24.40
N HIS A 75 -8.54 5.04 24.52
CA HIS A 75 -7.09 5.07 24.68
C HIS A 75 -6.36 4.73 23.38
N THR A 76 -6.96 3.88 22.55
CA THR A 76 -6.35 3.39 21.31
C THR A 76 -7.30 3.54 20.13
N PHE A 77 -6.81 4.18 19.06
CA PHE A 77 -7.56 4.34 17.83
C PHE A 77 -6.72 3.99 16.60
N HIS A 78 -7.16 3.01 15.82
CA HIS A 78 -6.54 2.61 14.57
C HIS A 78 -7.48 2.88 13.40
N VAL A 79 -6.93 3.47 12.35
CA VAL A 79 -7.64 3.84 11.13
C VAL A 79 -6.87 3.32 9.93
N ASP A 80 -7.50 2.44 9.14
CA ASP A 80 -7.05 2.09 7.80
C ASP A 80 -8.00 2.73 6.78
N LEU A 81 -7.46 3.64 5.96
CA LEU A 81 -8.19 4.35 4.92
C LEU A 81 -7.84 3.80 3.54
N PHE A 82 -8.85 3.73 2.70
CA PHE A 82 -8.63 3.54 1.26
C PHE A 82 -8.22 4.85 0.57
N ASP A 83 -8.89 5.96 0.87
CA ASP A 83 -8.64 7.26 0.25
C ASP A 83 -8.80 8.40 1.27
N ILE A 84 -8.10 9.50 1.04
CA ILE A 84 -8.19 10.69 1.87
C ILE A 84 -8.86 11.79 1.05
N SER A 85 -10.17 11.93 1.27
CA SER A 85 -10.92 13.13 0.88
C SER A 85 -11.37 13.83 2.15
N PHE A 86 -11.03 15.12 2.30
CA PHE A 86 -11.51 15.96 3.38
C PHE A 86 -12.53 16.98 2.85
N PRO A 87 -13.61 17.29 3.60
CA PRO A 87 -14.54 18.36 3.25
C PRO A 87 -13.88 19.71 3.49
N ASP A 88 -14.29 20.69 2.68
CA ASP A 88 -13.86 22.08 2.78
C ASP A 88 -14.21 22.71 4.15
N GLU A 89 -15.17 22.12 4.88
CA GLU A 89 -15.57 22.55 6.23
C GLU A 89 -14.93 21.66 7.29
N ALA A 90 -13.68 21.99 7.65
CA ALA A 90 -12.99 21.35 8.76
C ALA A 90 -13.85 21.42 10.04
N ILE A 91 -14.23 20.26 10.56
CA ILE A 91 -14.91 20.11 11.86
C ILE A 91 -14.01 20.75 12.93
N ASN A 92 -14.45 21.90 13.41
CA ASN A 92 -13.88 22.61 14.55
C ASN A 92 -14.63 22.13 15.79
N GLN A 93 -14.03 21.31 16.66
CA GLN A 93 -14.01 21.59 18.11
C GLN A 93 -13.40 20.54 19.05
N ASP A 94 -13.12 19.29 18.66
CA ASP A 94 -12.82 18.31 19.73
C ASP A 94 -11.34 17.97 19.95
N HIS A 95 -10.93 18.16 21.20
CA HIS A 95 -9.71 17.60 21.78
C HIS A 95 -9.98 16.17 22.26
N LEU A 96 -9.07 15.23 21.98
CA LEU A 96 -9.12 13.84 22.47
C LEU A 96 -8.07 13.65 23.59
N PRO A 97 -8.27 14.20 24.80
CA PRO A 97 -7.22 14.30 25.80
C PRO A 97 -6.72 12.95 26.34
N ASN A 98 -7.54 11.91 26.25
CA ASN A 98 -7.26 10.58 26.83
C ASN A 98 -6.69 9.57 25.81
N LEU A 99 -6.65 9.94 24.53
CA LEU A 99 -6.08 9.08 23.50
C LEU A 99 -4.56 9.00 23.69
N LYS A 100 -4.06 7.77 23.85
CA LYS A 100 -2.63 7.47 24.06
C LYS A 100 -1.97 6.89 22.82
N CYS A 101 -2.70 6.06 22.08
CA CYS A 101 -2.19 5.37 20.91
C CYS A 101 -3.05 5.70 19.69
N PHE A 102 -2.43 6.18 18.63
CA PHE A 102 -3.10 6.43 17.36
C PHE A 102 -2.33 5.79 16.21
N SER A 103 -3.03 5.18 15.26
CA SER A 103 -2.42 4.71 14.01
C SER A 103 -3.28 5.10 12.82
N LEU A 104 -2.64 5.62 11.78
CA LEU A 104 -3.26 5.93 10.50
C LEU A 104 -2.51 5.23 9.38
N SER A 105 -3.19 4.41 8.61
CA SER A 105 -2.73 3.84 7.35
C SER A 105 -3.59 4.37 6.22
N CYS A 106 -2.98 4.82 5.13
CA CYS A 106 -3.68 5.19 3.91
C CYS A 106 -3.10 4.41 2.73
N GLU A 107 -3.96 3.68 2.02
CA GLU A 107 -3.55 2.86 0.87
C GLU A 107 -3.21 3.72 -0.36
N ARG A 108 -3.89 4.85 -0.54
CA ARG A 108 -3.71 5.73 -1.70
C ARG A 108 -2.83 6.94 -1.41
N GLU A 109 -2.32 7.52 -2.48
CA GLU A 109 -1.61 8.78 -2.44
C GLU A 109 -2.48 9.89 -1.87
N THR A 110 -2.00 10.59 -0.83
CA THR A 110 -2.65 11.76 -0.27
C THR A 110 -1.92 13.06 -0.64
N SER A 111 -2.66 14.04 -1.16
CA SER A 111 -2.17 15.41 -1.36
C SER A 111 -2.37 16.31 -0.15
N ASP A 112 -3.18 15.87 0.83
CA ASP A 112 -3.75 16.73 1.87
C ASP A 112 -3.05 16.56 3.22
N TYR A 113 -1.86 15.96 3.21
CA TYR A 113 -1.07 15.71 4.42
C TYR A 113 -0.87 16.97 5.28
N GLU A 114 -0.54 18.12 4.66
CA GLU A 114 -0.32 19.37 5.41
C GLU A 114 -1.60 20.06 5.84
N ILE A 115 -2.65 19.97 5.03
CA ILE A 115 -3.90 20.71 5.25
C ILE A 115 -4.77 19.98 6.26
N ALA A 116 -4.63 18.66 6.36
CA ALA A 116 -5.66 17.86 7.00
C ALA A 116 -5.11 16.80 7.97
N ILE A 117 -4.08 16.03 7.57
CA ILE A 117 -3.45 15.06 8.49
C ILE A 117 -2.72 15.79 9.63
N LEU A 118 -1.85 16.76 9.33
CA LEU A 118 -1.09 17.46 10.35
C LEU A 118 -1.98 18.20 11.37
N PRO A 119 -2.97 19.02 10.97
CA PRO A 119 -3.85 19.68 11.93
C PRO A 119 -4.64 18.70 12.80
N PHE A 120 -5.05 17.55 12.24
CA PHE A 120 -5.69 16.50 13.01
C PHE A 120 -4.75 15.91 14.06
N LEU A 121 -3.52 15.56 13.66
CA LEU A 121 -2.48 15.07 14.58
C LEU A 121 -2.17 16.07 15.70
N TYR A 122 -2.17 17.37 15.42
CA TYR A 122 -1.94 18.41 16.44
C TYR A 122 -3.00 18.46 17.54
N ARG A 123 -4.21 18.00 17.25
CA ARG A 123 -5.27 17.89 18.28
C ARG A 123 -5.02 16.75 19.25
N MET A 124 -4.12 15.83 18.91
CA MET A 124 -3.72 14.66 19.70
C MET A 124 -2.29 14.80 20.22
N SER A 125 -1.90 15.98 20.68
CA SER A 125 -0.53 16.28 21.14
C SER A 125 -0.07 15.46 22.36
N ASN A 126 -1.00 14.79 23.05
CA ASN A 126 -0.73 13.98 24.24
C ASN A 126 -0.43 12.50 23.95
N LEU A 127 -0.42 12.09 22.68
CA LEU A 127 -0.12 10.71 22.29
C LEU A 127 1.21 10.23 22.87
N GLU A 128 1.20 8.99 23.35
CA GLU A 128 2.38 8.24 23.77
C GLU A 128 2.92 7.40 22.60
N GLU A 129 2.02 6.90 21.74
CA GLU A 129 2.34 6.06 20.58
C GLU A 129 1.65 6.57 19.30
N LEU A 130 2.40 6.64 18.20
CA LEU A 130 1.90 7.04 16.89
C LEU A 130 2.38 6.08 15.80
N GLY A 131 1.43 5.58 15.01
CA GLY A 131 1.65 4.83 13.77
C GLY A 131 1.25 5.65 12.54
N LEU A 132 2.15 5.88 11.58
CA LEU A 132 1.80 6.57 10.32
C LEU A 132 2.29 5.80 9.09
N TYR A 133 1.37 5.34 8.24
CA TYR A 133 1.66 4.64 7.00
C TYR A 133 1.01 5.41 5.85
N LEU A 134 1.81 6.24 5.18
CA LEU A 134 1.31 7.23 4.23
C LEU A 134 2.12 7.18 2.93
N THR A 135 1.42 7.24 1.81
CA THR A 135 1.97 7.60 0.52
C THR A 135 1.42 8.97 0.16
N GLY A 136 2.24 9.94 -0.22
CA GLY A 136 1.74 11.28 -0.54
C GLY A 136 2.62 12.08 -1.47
N SER A 137 2.01 12.98 -2.25
CA SER A 137 2.75 14.02 -2.94
C SER A 137 2.60 15.35 -2.22
N LEU A 138 3.72 16.00 -2.01
CA LEU A 138 3.73 17.40 -1.64
C LEU A 138 4.29 18.16 -2.83
N ARG A 139 3.54 19.17 -3.30
CA ARG A 139 3.84 19.89 -4.55
C ARG A 139 5.29 20.41 -4.62
N ASN A 140 5.89 20.78 -3.48
CA ASN A 140 7.16 21.50 -3.44
C ASN A 140 8.21 20.93 -2.46
N ARG A 141 7.98 19.80 -1.79
CA ARG A 141 8.96 19.23 -0.83
C ARG A 141 8.73 17.74 -0.60
N PHE A 142 9.71 17.04 -0.03
CA PHE A 142 9.47 15.71 0.52
C PHE A 142 8.92 15.78 1.95
N ILE A 143 8.24 14.72 2.36
CA ILE A 143 8.04 14.44 3.78
C ILE A 143 9.30 13.70 4.25
N ASP A 144 10.36 14.47 4.51
CA ASP A 144 11.65 13.95 4.94
C ASP A 144 11.78 13.91 6.48
N GLY A 145 12.96 13.52 6.97
CA GLY A 145 13.22 13.46 8.41
C GLY A 145 13.07 14.81 9.12
N LYS A 146 13.51 15.91 8.50
CA LYS A 146 13.41 17.25 9.08
C LYS A 146 11.95 17.69 9.16
N HIS A 147 11.17 17.39 8.14
CA HIS A 147 9.74 17.64 8.13
C HIS A 147 9.06 16.90 9.28
N LEU A 148 9.30 15.60 9.45
CA LEU A 148 8.71 14.81 10.54
C LEU A 148 9.15 15.29 11.92
N LYS A 149 10.42 15.63 12.11
CA LYS A 149 10.92 16.18 13.38
C LYS A 149 10.22 17.48 13.74
N THR A 150 10.17 18.42 12.79
CA THR A 150 9.59 19.75 13.04
C THR A 150 8.07 19.74 13.14
N LYS A 151 7.39 18.93 12.33
CA LYS A 151 5.94 18.93 12.19
C LYS A 151 5.23 17.86 13.00
N ILE A 152 5.92 16.86 13.55
CA ILE A 152 5.28 15.83 14.38
C ILE A 152 5.98 15.78 15.74
N LEU A 153 7.26 15.41 15.77
CA LEU A 153 7.96 15.12 17.03
C LEU A 153 7.97 16.34 17.98
N ASN A 154 8.25 17.54 17.46
CA ASN A 154 8.25 18.76 18.26
C ASN A 154 6.86 19.15 18.81
N HIS A 155 5.79 18.67 18.18
CA HIS A 155 4.40 18.97 18.58
C HIS A 155 3.81 17.90 19.51
N MET A 156 4.48 16.76 19.68
CA MET A 156 4.02 15.63 20.47
C MET A 156 5.06 15.26 21.54
N PRO A 157 5.23 16.09 22.59
CA PRO A 157 6.31 15.91 23.57
C PRO A 157 6.18 14.65 24.44
N ARG A 158 5.01 13.98 24.44
CA ARG A 158 4.77 12.72 25.15
C ARG A 158 5.05 11.48 24.31
N LEU A 159 5.32 11.66 23.02
CA LEU A 159 5.50 10.56 22.08
C LEU A 159 6.80 9.81 22.40
N ASN A 160 6.65 8.60 22.92
CA ASN A 160 7.77 7.70 23.22
C ASN A 160 7.96 6.63 22.15
N GLN A 161 6.92 6.36 21.35
CA GLN A 161 6.96 5.42 20.24
C GLN A 161 6.40 6.05 18.97
N PHE A 162 7.18 6.04 17.91
CA PHE A 162 6.76 6.54 16.60
C PHE A 162 7.11 5.52 15.51
N THR A 163 6.14 4.75 15.06
CA THR A 163 6.31 3.80 13.96
C THR A 163 5.77 4.42 12.69
N PHE A 164 6.51 4.39 11.60
CA PHE A 164 6.02 4.96 10.36
C PHE A 164 6.60 4.30 9.11
N TYR A 165 5.86 4.42 8.02
CA TYR A 165 6.30 4.25 6.65
C TYR A 165 5.76 5.42 5.84
N ILE A 166 6.64 6.25 5.33
CA ILE A 166 6.26 7.41 4.53
C ILE A 166 6.98 7.33 3.21
N GLU A 167 6.18 7.24 2.16
CA GLU A 167 6.60 7.45 0.80
C GLU A 167 6.16 8.84 0.36
N SER A 168 7.11 9.63 -0.16
CA SER A 168 6.78 10.94 -0.69
C SER A 168 7.34 11.17 -2.09
N PHE A 169 6.53 11.81 -2.93
CA PHE A 169 6.90 12.18 -4.28
C PHE A 169 7.08 13.68 -4.43
N HIS A 170 8.03 14.07 -5.29
CA HIS A 170 8.30 15.45 -5.62
C HIS A 170 8.52 15.61 -7.13
N HIS A 171 7.83 16.57 -7.75
CA HIS A 171 8.04 16.90 -9.16
C HIS A 171 9.21 17.87 -9.33
N VAL A 172 10.17 17.50 -10.17
CA VAL A 172 11.43 18.22 -10.40
C VAL A 172 11.21 19.44 -11.31
N ARG A 173 10.29 20.33 -10.95
CA ARG A 173 10.15 21.61 -11.66
C ARG A 173 11.07 22.70 -11.13
N ASN A 174 11.57 22.57 -9.89
CA ASN A 174 12.18 23.70 -9.16
C ASN A 174 13.61 23.49 -8.65
N GLY A 175 14.39 22.54 -9.18
CA GLY A 175 15.84 22.45 -8.87
C GLY A 175 16.19 22.30 -7.38
N ILE A 176 15.29 21.77 -6.57
CA ILE A 176 15.49 21.61 -5.12
C ILE A 176 16.56 20.54 -4.89
N SER A 177 17.56 20.88 -4.08
CA SER A 177 18.52 19.91 -3.56
C SER A 177 17.78 18.86 -2.75
N LEU A 178 17.87 17.60 -3.19
CA LEU A 178 17.31 16.49 -2.43
C LEU A 178 18.23 16.17 -1.25
N PRO A 179 17.68 15.93 -0.05
CA PRO A 179 18.49 15.48 1.08
C PRO A 179 19.07 14.09 0.75
N SER A 180 20.29 13.82 1.22
CA SER A 180 20.84 12.47 1.10
C SER A 180 20.13 11.51 2.06
N THR A 181 20.21 10.22 1.75
CA THR A 181 19.76 9.15 2.65
C THR A 181 20.34 9.30 4.06
N GLU A 182 21.64 9.59 4.17
CA GLU A 182 22.31 9.77 5.46
C GLU A 182 21.79 10.99 6.22
N ASP A 183 21.53 12.11 5.53
CA ASP A 183 21.02 13.33 6.15
C ASP A 183 19.60 13.12 6.72
N ILE A 184 18.76 12.37 6.01
CA ILE A 184 17.43 11.97 6.49
C ILE A 184 17.57 11.13 7.77
N GLN A 185 18.41 10.11 7.76
CA GLN A 185 18.59 9.19 8.90
C GLN A 185 19.16 9.90 10.13
N LYS A 186 20.14 10.78 9.95
CA LYS A 186 20.75 11.58 11.04
C LYS A 186 19.73 12.45 11.78
N THR A 187 18.61 12.79 11.15
CA THR A 187 17.57 13.60 11.81
C THR A 187 16.96 12.89 13.03
N PHE A 188 17.00 11.56 13.06
CA PHE A 188 16.43 10.71 14.11
C PHE A 188 17.47 10.16 15.08
N ILE A 189 18.72 10.64 15.06
CA ILE A 189 19.78 10.12 15.93
C ILE A 189 19.45 10.21 17.42
N ASP A 190 18.68 11.23 17.81
CA ASP A 190 18.26 11.46 19.19
C ASP A 190 16.93 10.76 19.54
N PHE A 191 16.28 10.08 18.58
CA PHE A 191 14.99 9.44 18.79
C PHE A 191 15.19 7.97 19.20
N PRO A 192 14.91 7.59 20.45
CA PRO A 192 15.46 6.39 21.08
C PRO A 192 14.90 5.05 20.57
N ASN A 193 14.01 5.04 19.58
CA ASN A 193 13.14 3.88 19.35
C ASN A 193 13.15 3.25 17.95
N ASN A 194 13.97 3.69 16.98
CA ASN A 194 13.93 3.06 15.66
C ASN A 194 15.25 3.02 14.90
N ASN A 195 15.51 1.86 14.30
CA ASN A 195 16.34 1.78 13.10
C ASN A 195 15.56 2.47 11.97
N ILE A 196 15.92 3.72 11.65
CA ILE A 196 15.33 4.44 10.53
C ILE A 196 16.08 4.05 9.26
N VAL A 197 15.32 3.61 8.26
CA VAL A 197 15.83 3.35 6.92
C VAL A 197 15.23 4.37 5.98
N SER A 198 16.03 4.83 5.04
CA SER A 198 15.57 5.69 3.96
C SER A 198 16.31 5.37 2.67
N TYR A 199 15.71 5.75 1.56
CA TYR A 199 16.39 5.87 0.28
C TYR A 199 15.64 6.86 -0.59
N VAL A 200 16.40 7.52 -1.46
CA VAL A 200 15.90 8.55 -2.37
C VAL A 200 16.17 8.10 -3.79
N ASP A 201 15.13 8.13 -4.60
CA ASP A 201 15.18 7.83 -6.02
C ASP A 201 14.96 9.09 -6.85
N VAL A 202 15.74 9.17 -7.93
CA VAL A 202 15.73 10.29 -8.87
C VAL A 202 15.40 9.74 -10.24
N PHE A 203 14.24 10.13 -10.78
CA PHE A 203 13.78 9.73 -12.10
C PHE A 203 13.80 10.96 -13.03
N PRO A 204 14.96 11.33 -13.59
CA PRO A 204 15.11 12.58 -14.32
C PRO A 204 14.22 12.68 -15.56
N TYR A 205 13.98 11.55 -16.26
CA TYR A 205 13.22 11.52 -17.51
C TYR A 205 11.72 11.78 -17.35
N ILE A 206 11.18 11.55 -16.16
CA ILE A 206 9.76 11.75 -15.84
C ILE A 206 9.57 12.90 -14.84
N GLU A 207 10.63 13.67 -14.59
CA GLU A 207 10.65 14.80 -13.65
C GLU A 207 10.04 14.44 -12.28
N ARG A 208 10.31 13.23 -11.78
CA ARG A 208 9.80 12.72 -10.50
C ARG A 208 10.97 12.28 -9.63
N ASN A 209 10.94 12.66 -8.37
CA ASN A 209 11.78 12.07 -7.34
C ASN A 209 10.88 11.42 -6.30
N GLN A 210 11.43 10.44 -5.62
CA GLN A 210 10.75 9.65 -4.60
C GLN A 210 11.65 9.52 -3.39
N CYS A 211 11.06 9.58 -2.20
CA CYS A 211 11.75 9.40 -0.94
C CYS A 211 10.94 8.43 -0.10
N HIS A 212 11.55 7.30 0.25
CA HIS A 212 11.02 6.41 1.28
C HIS A 212 11.76 6.67 2.58
N ILE A 213 10.99 6.75 3.66
CA ILE A 213 11.52 6.79 5.02
C ILE A 213 10.62 5.97 5.94
N TYR A 214 11.19 5.06 6.72
CA TYR A 214 10.42 4.22 7.60
C TYR A 214 11.20 3.76 8.83
N SER A 215 10.46 3.45 9.89
CA SER A 215 10.96 2.71 11.05
C SER A 215 11.03 1.21 10.74
N TYR A 216 12.10 0.55 11.17
CA TYR A 216 12.27 -0.90 11.03
C TYR A 216 12.11 -1.63 12.38
N PRO A 217 11.35 -2.74 12.45
CA PRO A 217 10.61 -3.37 11.36
C PRO A 217 9.38 -2.54 10.94
N SER A 218 9.11 -2.50 9.64
CA SER A 218 7.90 -1.83 9.13
C SER A 218 6.69 -2.74 9.29
N LEU A 219 5.58 -2.17 9.77
CA LEU A 219 4.28 -2.84 9.86
C LEU A 219 3.36 -2.50 8.67
N THR A 220 3.87 -1.82 7.64
CA THR A 220 3.08 -1.48 6.46
C THR A 220 2.60 -2.75 5.75
N ARG A 221 1.37 -2.72 5.25
CA ARG A 221 0.79 -3.77 4.41
C ARG A 221 1.06 -3.56 2.93
N TYR A 222 1.33 -2.32 2.54
CA TYR A 222 1.54 -1.90 1.16
C TYR A 222 2.93 -1.30 1.03
N TYR A 223 3.63 -1.67 -0.04
CA TYR A 223 4.93 -1.11 -0.37
C TYR A 223 4.92 -0.72 -1.84
N THR A 224 4.77 0.57 -2.09
CA THR A 224 4.55 1.12 -3.42
C THR A 224 5.85 1.61 -4.06
N ASP A 225 5.82 1.66 -5.40
CA ASP A 225 6.82 2.19 -6.33
C ASP A 225 8.27 1.79 -6.01
N VAL A 226 8.51 0.52 -5.70
CA VAL A 226 9.84 -0.01 -5.42
C VAL A 226 10.72 0.03 -6.68
N SER A 227 11.85 0.72 -6.58
CA SER A 227 12.81 0.91 -7.67
C SER A 227 14.04 0.00 -7.56
N ASN A 228 14.95 0.02 -8.56
CA ASN A 228 16.22 -0.72 -8.50
C ASN A 228 17.14 -0.28 -7.34
N SER A 229 16.92 0.90 -6.76
CA SER A 229 17.71 1.39 -5.63
C SER A 229 17.29 0.77 -4.31
N PHE A 230 16.19 0.02 -4.29
CA PHE A 230 15.70 -0.68 -3.11
C PHE A 230 16.80 -1.58 -2.50
N PRO A 231 17.23 -1.31 -1.26
CA PRO A 231 18.38 -2.00 -0.66
C PRO A 231 18.07 -3.44 -0.25
N GLY A 232 16.80 -3.85 -0.23
CA GLY A 232 16.34 -5.10 0.37
C GLY A 232 15.94 -4.91 1.82
N GLY A 233 16.03 -5.99 2.61
CA GLY A 233 15.50 -6.06 3.98
C GLY A 233 14.40 -7.11 4.09
N LEU A 234 13.88 -7.37 5.30
CA LEU A 234 12.79 -8.34 5.53
C LEU A 234 11.52 -7.58 5.95
N PHE A 235 10.43 -7.77 5.20
CA PHE A 235 9.16 -7.08 5.41
C PHE A 235 8.02 -8.10 5.53
N GLU A 236 7.84 -8.63 6.74
CA GLU A 236 6.90 -9.73 7.00
C GLU A 236 5.42 -9.31 6.96
N HIS A 237 5.14 -8.02 7.11
CA HIS A 237 3.76 -7.48 7.15
C HIS A 237 3.25 -7.03 5.78
N VAL A 238 4.15 -6.86 4.80
CA VAL A 238 3.77 -6.43 3.45
C VAL A 238 3.03 -7.55 2.73
N ARG A 239 1.91 -7.19 2.10
CA ARG A 239 1.04 -8.08 1.32
C ARG A 239 0.92 -7.64 -0.13
N ALA A 240 1.04 -6.35 -0.41
CA ALA A 240 0.99 -5.83 -1.76
C ALA A 240 2.23 -4.98 -2.06
N VAL A 241 2.84 -5.23 -3.22
CA VAL A 241 4.01 -4.49 -3.71
C VAL A 241 3.73 -3.95 -5.11
N SER A 242 4.06 -2.67 -5.35
CA SER A 242 4.20 -2.14 -6.70
C SER A 242 5.67 -1.85 -7.00
N LEU A 243 6.07 -2.17 -8.23
CA LEU A 243 7.43 -1.97 -8.73
C LEU A 243 7.40 -0.90 -9.83
N PHE A 244 8.28 0.09 -9.73
CA PHE A 244 8.40 1.16 -10.72
C PHE A 244 9.86 1.61 -10.86
N ASP A 245 10.35 1.66 -12.10
CA ASP A 245 11.63 2.30 -12.42
C ASP A 245 11.67 2.60 -13.93
N VAL A 246 12.44 3.62 -14.31
CA VAL A 246 12.77 3.90 -15.73
C VAL A 246 13.89 2.99 -16.23
N ARG A 247 14.72 2.47 -15.32
CA ARG A 247 15.76 1.49 -15.58
C ARG A 247 15.15 0.08 -15.62
N PRO A 248 15.70 -0.84 -16.41
CA PRO A 248 15.15 -2.18 -16.47
C PRO A 248 15.40 -2.96 -15.17
N PHE A 249 14.40 -3.76 -14.78
CA PHE A 249 14.54 -4.74 -13.70
C PHE A 249 15.16 -6.06 -14.20
N GLU A 250 16.36 -6.37 -13.74
CA GLU A 250 17.00 -7.65 -14.05
C GLU A 250 16.49 -8.76 -13.11
N HIS A 251 16.76 -10.03 -13.44
CA HIS A 251 16.32 -11.18 -12.64
C HIS A 251 16.74 -11.10 -11.15
N GLU A 252 17.95 -10.60 -10.87
CA GLU A 252 18.44 -10.44 -9.50
C GLU A 252 17.62 -9.43 -8.68
N PHE A 253 16.95 -8.48 -9.35
CA PHE A 253 16.01 -7.58 -8.70
C PHE A 253 14.79 -8.34 -8.21
N PHE A 254 14.15 -9.16 -9.06
CA PHE A 254 13.00 -9.97 -8.67
C PHE A 254 13.34 -10.99 -7.56
N LEU A 255 14.55 -11.55 -7.57
CA LEU A 255 15.08 -12.34 -6.45
C LEU A 255 15.17 -11.55 -5.14
N ARG A 256 15.62 -10.28 -5.20
CA ARG A 256 15.65 -9.40 -4.04
C ARG A 256 14.24 -9.12 -3.52
N ILE A 257 13.30 -8.81 -4.40
CA ILE A 257 11.88 -8.61 -4.06
C ILE A 257 11.30 -9.86 -3.39
N GLN A 258 11.52 -11.05 -3.95
CA GLN A 258 11.03 -12.30 -3.37
C GLN A 258 11.56 -12.54 -1.95
N LYS A 259 12.85 -12.28 -1.72
CA LYS A 259 13.47 -12.43 -0.39
C LYS A 259 12.98 -11.38 0.60
N SER A 260 12.70 -10.18 0.12
CA SER A 260 12.27 -9.08 0.97
C SER A 260 10.82 -9.16 1.39
N PHE A 261 9.96 -9.75 0.57
CA PHE A 261 8.51 -9.82 0.79
C PHE A 261 8.02 -11.27 0.73
N PRO A 262 8.39 -12.12 1.72
CA PRO A 262 8.10 -13.56 1.69
C PRO A 262 6.60 -13.88 1.70
N PHE A 263 5.77 -12.98 2.22
CA PHE A 263 4.32 -13.14 2.34
C PHE A 263 3.53 -12.25 1.36
N MET A 264 4.17 -11.74 0.31
CA MET A 264 3.52 -10.92 -0.71
C MET A 264 2.43 -11.71 -1.45
N GLU A 265 1.21 -11.19 -1.39
CA GLU A 265 0.01 -11.73 -2.03
C GLU A 265 -0.25 -11.07 -3.39
N GLU A 266 0.16 -9.80 -3.54
CA GLU A 266 -0.07 -9.00 -4.73
C GLU A 266 1.22 -8.35 -5.23
N LEU A 267 1.50 -8.49 -6.51
CA LEU A 267 2.60 -7.83 -7.19
C LEU A 267 2.08 -7.08 -8.40
N SER A 268 2.40 -5.80 -8.48
CA SER A 268 2.17 -4.96 -9.66
C SER A 268 3.49 -4.43 -10.18
N LEU A 269 3.60 -4.30 -11.49
CA LEU A 269 4.80 -3.85 -12.17
C LEU A 269 4.43 -2.80 -13.20
N ASP A 270 5.16 -1.70 -13.18
CA ASP A 270 5.13 -0.65 -14.20
C ASP A 270 6.57 -0.36 -14.64
N ASN A 271 6.95 -0.95 -15.77
CA ASN A 271 8.24 -0.75 -16.41
C ASN A 271 8.16 -1.13 -17.89
N CYS A 272 8.35 -0.15 -18.77
CA CYS A 272 8.33 -0.35 -20.22
C CYS A 272 9.73 -0.60 -20.81
N THR A 273 10.78 -0.60 -20.00
CA THR A 273 12.16 -0.74 -20.45
C THR A 273 12.55 -2.22 -20.56
N ALA A 274 13.16 -2.63 -21.67
CA ALA A 274 13.58 -4.02 -21.89
C ALA A 274 14.73 -4.44 -20.94
N GLN A 275 14.77 -5.71 -20.54
CA GLN A 275 15.88 -6.26 -19.75
C GLN A 275 17.17 -6.22 -20.59
N ASN A 276 18.27 -5.76 -19.99
CA ASN A 276 19.55 -5.74 -20.68
C ASN A 276 20.16 -7.14 -20.73
N ARG A 277 20.00 -7.91 -19.65
CA ARG A 277 20.58 -9.25 -19.50
C ARG A 277 19.50 -10.28 -19.75
N LYS A 278 19.06 -10.38 -21.01
CA LYS A 278 18.18 -11.48 -21.42
C LYS A 278 18.87 -12.78 -21.08
N GLN A 279 18.27 -13.55 -20.19
CA GLN A 279 18.56 -14.97 -20.01
C GLN A 279 18.04 -15.72 -21.23
N SER A 280 18.57 -15.39 -22.40
CA SER A 280 18.32 -16.17 -23.60
C SER A 280 19.01 -17.52 -23.39
N TYR A 281 18.35 -18.58 -23.83
CA TYR A 281 18.79 -19.97 -23.84
C TYR A 281 20.16 -20.22 -24.53
N ARG A 282 20.86 -19.17 -24.96
CA ARG A 282 22.20 -19.26 -25.53
C ARG A 282 23.17 -19.57 -24.41
N SER A 283 23.57 -20.84 -24.37
CA SER A 283 24.74 -21.39 -23.70
C SER A 283 26.01 -20.59 -24.04
N ASN A 284 26.19 -19.42 -23.44
CA ASN A 284 27.51 -18.90 -23.16
C ASN A 284 27.77 -19.16 -21.68
N SER A 285 28.96 -19.68 -21.40
CA SER A 285 29.49 -20.18 -20.12
C SER A 285 29.38 -19.22 -18.92
N ASP A 286 28.86 -18.02 -19.11
CA ASP A 286 28.70 -16.98 -18.09
C ASP A 286 27.25 -16.83 -17.60
N ASN A 287 26.28 -17.54 -18.21
CA ASN A 287 24.92 -17.68 -17.67
C ASN A 287 24.95 -18.60 -16.45
N ARG A 288 25.42 -18.05 -15.32
CA ARG A 288 25.27 -18.63 -13.99
C ARG A 288 23.83 -19.12 -13.86
N ASN A 289 23.64 -20.34 -13.34
CA ASN A 289 22.34 -20.86 -12.92
C ASN A 289 21.71 -19.88 -11.93
N LEU A 290 20.98 -18.90 -12.44
CA LEU A 290 20.23 -17.96 -11.62
C LEU A 290 19.11 -18.75 -10.95
N SER A 291 18.90 -18.46 -9.67
CA SER A 291 18.00 -19.25 -8.84
C SER A 291 16.56 -19.05 -9.30
N LEU A 292 15.84 -20.16 -9.48
CA LEU A 292 14.39 -20.11 -9.72
C LEU A 292 13.70 -19.27 -8.64
N ILE A 293 12.98 -18.23 -9.04
CA ILE A 293 12.25 -17.35 -8.12
C ILE A 293 10.96 -18.03 -7.69
N LYS A 294 10.71 -18.14 -6.39
CA LYS A 294 9.50 -18.78 -5.85
C LYS A 294 8.66 -17.78 -5.08
N TYR A 295 7.54 -17.38 -5.65
CA TYR A 295 6.56 -16.53 -4.97
C TYR A 295 5.50 -17.40 -4.29
N THR A 296 5.71 -17.71 -3.01
CA THR A 296 4.92 -18.70 -2.26
C THR A 296 3.60 -18.18 -1.67
N SER A 297 3.31 -16.89 -1.80
CA SER A 297 2.04 -16.32 -1.36
C SER A 297 1.34 -15.53 -2.46
N LEU A 298 1.99 -15.35 -3.62
CA LEU A 298 1.49 -14.49 -4.68
C LEU A 298 0.25 -15.10 -5.32
N CYS A 299 -0.87 -14.40 -5.17
CA CYS A 299 -2.16 -14.77 -5.71
C CYS A 299 -2.68 -13.77 -6.75
N LYS A 300 -2.09 -12.57 -6.86
CA LYS A 300 -2.42 -11.56 -7.87
C LYS A 300 -1.16 -10.97 -8.50
N LEU A 301 -1.10 -10.99 -9.83
CA LEU A 301 -0.02 -10.41 -10.62
C LEU A 301 -0.58 -9.43 -11.65
N PHE A 302 -0.14 -8.18 -11.58
CA PHE A 302 -0.54 -7.10 -12.48
C PHE A 302 0.67 -6.63 -13.30
N ILE A 303 0.70 -7.01 -14.57
CA ILE A 303 1.79 -6.73 -15.52
C ILE A 303 1.19 -6.15 -16.81
N VAL A 304 0.37 -5.11 -16.66
CA VAL A 304 -0.31 -4.42 -17.77
C VAL A 304 0.57 -3.25 -18.22
N GLY A 305 0.78 -3.09 -19.53
CA GLY A 305 1.60 -1.99 -20.06
C GLY A 305 3.11 -2.15 -19.87
N VAL A 306 3.57 -3.30 -19.35
CA VAL A 306 4.99 -3.59 -19.15
C VAL A 306 5.66 -4.12 -20.41
N HIS A 307 7.00 -4.08 -20.45
CA HIS A 307 7.76 -4.72 -21.51
C HIS A 307 7.59 -6.26 -21.49
N ASP A 308 7.58 -6.89 -22.67
CA ASP A 308 7.35 -8.34 -22.84
C ASP A 308 8.34 -9.21 -22.07
N ASP A 309 9.57 -8.72 -21.86
CA ASP A 309 10.61 -9.43 -21.09
C ASP A 309 10.13 -9.76 -19.67
N TYR A 310 9.31 -8.89 -19.05
CA TYR A 310 8.75 -9.13 -17.72
C TYR A 310 7.60 -10.14 -17.75
N VAL A 311 6.78 -10.11 -18.80
CA VAL A 311 5.77 -11.14 -19.02
C VAL A 311 6.44 -12.50 -19.19
N GLU A 312 7.54 -12.55 -19.94
CA GLU A 312 8.38 -13.75 -20.08
C GLU A 312 9.02 -14.17 -18.76
N GLU A 313 9.54 -13.24 -17.95
CA GLU A 313 10.14 -13.49 -16.63
C GLU A 313 9.22 -14.28 -15.69
N PHE A 314 7.93 -13.90 -15.64
CA PHE A 314 6.95 -14.57 -14.77
C PHE A 314 6.35 -15.82 -15.41
N LEU A 315 6.15 -15.85 -16.73
CA LEU A 315 5.51 -16.99 -17.39
C LEU A 315 6.46 -18.15 -17.68
N LEU A 316 7.77 -17.92 -17.82
CA LEU A 316 8.73 -19.01 -18.00
C LEU A 316 8.94 -19.78 -16.69
N ASP A 317 8.67 -21.09 -16.74
CA ASP A 317 8.80 -21.99 -15.59
C ASP A 317 10.25 -22.26 -15.17
N THR A 318 11.20 -21.94 -16.04
CA THR A 318 12.65 -21.98 -15.77
C THR A 318 13.13 -20.77 -14.96
N LYS A 319 12.38 -19.68 -14.95
CA LYS A 319 12.74 -18.42 -14.26
C LYS A 319 11.95 -18.22 -12.97
N THR A 320 10.64 -18.45 -13.05
CA THR A 320 9.72 -18.20 -11.94
C THR A 320 8.83 -19.41 -11.70
N TYR A 321 8.64 -19.76 -10.45
CA TYR A 321 7.59 -20.67 -10.01
C TYR A 321 6.43 -19.86 -9.43
N LEU A 322 5.29 -19.89 -10.13
CA LEU A 322 4.02 -19.36 -9.65
C LEU A 322 3.25 -20.43 -8.87
N GLN A 323 2.40 -20.00 -7.93
CA GLN A 323 1.46 -20.90 -7.27
C GLN A 323 0.17 -21.07 -8.08
N ASN A 324 -0.57 -22.13 -7.75
CA ASN A 324 -1.92 -22.35 -8.28
C ASN A 324 -2.88 -21.25 -7.82
N ASN A 325 -3.95 -21.06 -8.58
CA ASN A 325 -4.99 -20.08 -8.32
C ASN A 325 -4.56 -18.61 -8.47
N LEU A 326 -3.53 -18.35 -9.27
CA LEU A 326 -3.08 -16.98 -9.55
C LEU A 326 -4.10 -16.22 -10.41
N ILE A 327 -4.34 -14.96 -10.07
CA ILE A 327 -5.03 -13.98 -10.90
C ILE A 327 -3.98 -13.19 -11.69
N LEU A 328 -4.04 -13.25 -13.02
CA LEU A 328 -3.13 -12.52 -13.90
C LEU A 328 -3.86 -11.40 -14.64
N SER A 329 -3.30 -10.20 -14.58
CA SER A 329 -3.68 -9.05 -15.41
C SER A 329 -2.53 -8.70 -16.36
N VAL A 330 -2.76 -8.77 -17.67
CA VAL A 330 -1.71 -8.61 -18.70
C VAL A 330 -2.31 -8.12 -20.03
N SER A 331 -1.51 -7.47 -20.87
CA SER A 331 -1.93 -7.15 -22.25
C SER A 331 -2.04 -8.43 -23.09
N TYR A 332 -3.12 -8.56 -23.86
CA TYR A 332 -3.31 -9.71 -24.75
C TYR A 332 -2.19 -9.85 -25.77
N GLU A 333 -1.69 -8.73 -26.31
CA GLU A 333 -0.65 -8.75 -27.34
C GLU A 333 0.70 -9.24 -26.79
N SER A 334 1.09 -8.77 -25.61
CA SER A 334 2.29 -9.27 -24.92
C SER A 334 2.18 -10.76 -24.63
N LEU A 335 1.00 -11.22 -24.21
CA LEU A 335 0.75 -12.64 -23.96
C LEU A 335 0.90 -13.47 -25.24
N GLN A 336 0.39 -12.98 -26.39
CA GLN A 336 0.58 -13.64 -27.69
C GLN A 336 2.06 -13.70 -28.08
N ARG A 337 2.80 -12.60 -27.93
CA ARG A 337 4.23 -12.57 -28.30
C ARG A 337 5.05 -13.52 -27.43
N VAL A 338 4.90 -13.47 -26.10
CA VAL A 338 5.67 -14.31 -25.16
C VAL A 338 5.35 -15.80 -25.30
N THR A 339 4.09 -16.16 -25.53
CA THR A 339 3.64 -17.56 -25.68
C THR A 339 3.75 -18.09 -27.11
N HIS A 340 4.26 -17.28 -28.06
CA HIS A 340 4.29 -17.57 -29.49
C HIS A 340 2.90 -17.95 -30.06
N ASN A 341 1.88 -17.12 -29.79
CA ASN A 341 0.48 -17.41 -30.10
C ASN A 341 -0.04 -18.68 -29.41
N PHE A 342 0.30 -18.85 -28.12
CA PHE A 342 -0.18 -19.94 -27.28
C PHE A 342 0.29 -21.34 -27.71
N ILE A 343 1.53 -21.45 -28.21
CA ILE A 343 2.14 -22.74 -28.59
C ILE A 343 3.45 -23.03 -27.85
N ARG A 344 4.02 -22.07 -27.11
CA ARG A 344 5.32 -22.23 -26.44
C ARG A 344 5.21 -23.11 -25.20
N ASP A 345 5.82 -24.30 -25.18
CA ASP A 345 5.63 -25.21 -24.03
C ASP A 345 6.28 -24.71 -22.73
N ALA A 346 7.41 -24.00 -22.80
CA ALA A 346 8.13 -23.50 -21.63
C ALA A 346 7.33 -22.51 -20.75
N THR A 347 6.24 -21.94 -21.27
CA THR A 347 5.34 -21.06 -20.50
C THR A 347 4.06 -21.76 -20.05
N ARG A 348 3.75 -22.97 -20.57
CA ARG A 348 2.50 -23.68 -20.28
C ARG A 348 2.34 -24.02 -18.81
N THR A 349 3.42 -24.44 -18.15
CA THR A 349 3.37 -24.86 -16.74
C THR A 349 2.83 -23.76 -15.85
N ASN A 350 3.34 -22.53 -15.96
CA ASN A 350 2.85 -21.40 -15.17
C ASN A 350 1.50 -20.89 -15.68
N CYS A 351 1.25 -20.91 -16.99
CA CYS A 351 -0.05 -20.52 -17.53
C CYS A 351 -1.20 -21.43 -17.02
N GLY A 352 -0.93 -22.73 -16.84
CA GLY A 352 -1.88 -23.68 -16.27
C GLY A 352 -2.25 -23.43 -14.81
N LYS A 353 -1.49 -22.59 -14.08
CA LYS A 353 -1.75 -22.26 -12.66
C LYS A 353 -2.68 -21.07 -12.47
N ILE A 354 -3.01 -20.36 -13.54
CA ILE A 354 -3.83 -19.16 -13.51
C ILE A 354 -5.30 -19.56 -13.40
N SER A 355 -6.00 -19.03 -12.38
CA SER A 355 -7.44 -19.24 -12.16
C SER A 355 -8.29 -18.13 -12.78
N LYS A 356 -7.72 -16.94 -12.98
CA LYS A 356 -8.42 -15.82 -13.60
C LYS A 356 -7.45 -15.01 -14.44
N LEU A 357 -7.83 -14.74 -15.68
CA LEU A 357 -7.02 -14.01 -16.63
C LEU A 357 -7.78 -12.77 -17.10
N TYR A 358 -7.25 -11.58 -16.80
CA TYR A 358 -7.71 -10.32 -17.36
C TYR A 358 -6.79 -9.93 -18.51
N CYS A 359 -7.32 -9.98 -19.72
CA CYS A 359 -6.61 -9.58 -20.93
C CYS A 359 -7.03 -8.19 -21.36
N TYR A 360 -6.15 -7.21 -21.17
CA TYR A 360 -6.38 -5.86 -21.67
C TYR A 360 -6.23 -5.84 -23.20
N ASP A 361 -6.99 -4.95 -23.85
CA ASP A 361 -6.94 -4.66 -25.30
C ASP A 361 -7.46 -5.76 -26.24
N ARG A 362 -8.09 -6.81 -25.70
CA ARG A 362 -8.62 -7.91 -26.51
C ARG A 362 -9.98 -7.56 -27.13
N LYS A 363 -10.06 -7.63 -28.46
CA LYS A 363 -11.32 -7.36 -29.20
C LYS A 363 -12.14 -8.61 -29.58
N LYS A 364 -11.58 -9.83 -29.53
CA LYS A 364 -12.25 -11.08 -29.97
C LYS A 364 -11.85 -12.33 -29.19
N ARG A 365 -12.77 -13.29 -29.10
CA ARG A 365 -12.57 -14.63 -28.54
C ARG A 365 -11.62 -15.48 -29.41
N CYS A 366 -10.86 -16.39 -28.80
CA CYS A 366 -9.80 -17.20 -29.41
C CYS A 366 -9.68 -18.52 -28.65
N ASN A 367 -9.95 -19.64 -29.31
CA ASN A 367 -10.01 -20.97 -28.66
C ASN A 367 -8.65 -21.43 -28.13
N SER A 368 -7.56 -21.10 -28.85
CA SER A 368 -6.20 -21.45 -28.41
C SER A 368 -5.82 -20.84 -27.06
N LEU A 369 -6.41 -19.69 -26.69
CA LEU A 369 -6.21 -19.11 -25.36
C LEU A 369 -6.89 -19.95 -24.27
N GLU A 370 -8.12 -20.42 -24.51
CA GLU A 370 -8.85 -21.25 -23.54
C GLU A 370 -8.12 -22.59 -23.31
N GLU A 371 -7.56 -23.19 -24.36
CA GLU A 371 -6.75 -24.42 -24.26
C GLU A 371 -5.42 -24.19 -23.51
N TYR A 372 -4.83 -23.02 -23.66
CA TYR A 372 -3.53 -22.69 -23.08
C TYR A 372 -3.62 -22.25 -21.60
N PHE A 373 -4.79 -21.80 -21.16
CA PHE A 373 -5.10 -21.45 -19.78
C PHE A 373 -6.29 -22.30 -19.28
N PRO A 374 -6.11 -23.63 -19.15
CA PRO A 374 -7.23 -24.58 -18.97
C PRO A 374 -8.02 -24.37 -17.68
N ASN A 375 -7.41 -23.76 -16.67
CA ASN A 375 -8.02 -23.52 -15.35
C ASN A 375 -8.53 -22.08 -15.18
N ALA A 376 -8.33 -21.21 -16.19
CA ALA A 376 -8.58 -19.78 -16.03
C ALA A 376 -10.01 -19.40 -16.44
N LYS A 377 -10.68 -18.64 -15.56
CA LYS A 377 -11.81 -17.81 -15.95
C LYS A 377 -11.30 -16.59 -16.71
N ILE A 378 -11.46 -16.60 -18.03
CA ILE A 378 -11.04 -15.49 -18.90
C ILE A 378 -12.05 -14.34 -18.78
N CYS A 379 -11.55 -13.18 -18.38
CA CYS A 379 -12.31 -11.95 -18.19
C CYS A 379 -11.89 -10.91 -19.23
N TYR A 380 -12.87 -10.12 -19.68
CA TYR A 380 -12.75 -9.14 -20.76
C TYR A 380 -13.02 -7.75 -20.22
#